data_AF-A0A478FQ94-F1
#
_entry.id   AF-A0A478FQ94-F1
#
_cell.length_a   1.000
_cell.length_b   1.000
_cell.length_c   1.000
_cell.angle_alpha   90.00
_cell.angle_beta   90.00
_cell.angle_gamma   90.00
#
_symmetry.space_group_name_H-M   'P 1'
#
loop_
_entity.id
_entity.type
_entity.pdbx_description
1 polymer ?
#
loop_
_entity_poly.entity_id
_entity_poly.type
_entity_poly.pdbx_seq_one_letter_code
_entity_poly.pdbx_strand_id
1 'polypeptide(L)'
;MLRETKITIVVSGVAGNATLGVSGYEFLKVYFLNQEISTEVEAINNEAVIKITTYRKRSKEKTFESGTDNKFDLREIKNTSPKIVKHPHDRRHKTSSLRHINQEHRSQLVSWEKDNKQWWENTYKQREYMIKNQKVSPKITILGAYNDTNVYMGGDNEPLHMNQFCDKGYGRQPYFKKYKQQFWLMCTINGKNPDNDVDSQEISTASKARFPESGSNKKEITYLNFEQSKKEDPKNTQVKENKSKFVIYDYSQDWWDWSFNYRLKVDKEDETSAFPLTEKFKQATSGWDENVSSANALNKICKDFYEQSGTTSQDEIDDAWRYCSDEGKKNQ
;
A
#
# COMPACT_ATOMS: atom_id res chain seq x y z
N MET A 1 19.85 -34.21 -23.24
CA MET A 1 18.65 -33.46 -22.80
C MET A 1 18.69 -32.11 -23.50
N LEU A 2 17.88 -31.96 -24.56
CA LEU A 2 17.91 -30.79 -25.43
C LEU A 2 17.15 -29.62 -24.79
N ARG A 3 17.78 -28.44 -24.84
CA ARG A 3 17.32 -27.15 -24.34
C ARG A 3 16.16 -26.62 -25.19
N GLU A 4 15.22 -26.02 -24.46
CA GLU A 4 14.02 -25.29 -24.86
C GLU A 4 14.04 -24.66 -26.27
N THR A 5 13.08 -25.04 -27.10
CA THR A 5 12.77 -24.35 -28.36
C THR A 5 11.47 -23.57 -28.15
N LYS A 6 11.56 -22.23 -28.18
CA LYS A 6 10.40 -21.34 -28.22
C LYS A 6 9.71 -21.52 -29.56
N ILE A 7 8.44 -21.93 -29.57
CA ILE A 7 7.63 -21.97 -30.79
C ILE A 7 6.46 -21.00 -30.62
N THR A 8 6.54 -19.86 -31.30
CA THR A 8 5.42 -18.94 -31.52
C THR A 8 4.81 -19.28 -32.88
N ILE A 9 3.58 -19.81 -32.91
CA ILE A 9 2.89 -20.11 -34.18
C ILE A 9 2.02 -18.90 -34.56
N VAL A 10 2.44 -18.18 -35.61
CA VAL A 10 1.65 -17.13 -36.26
C VAL A 10 1.10 -17.73 -37.54
N VAL A 11 -0.21 -18.02 -37.59
CA VAL A 11 -0.89 -18.42 -38.83
C VAL A 11 -1.49 -17.17 -39.47
N SER A 12 -0.71 -16.50 -40.30
CA SER A 12 -1.21 -15.41 -41.15
C SER A 12 -1.91 -16.01 -42.37
N GLY A 13 -3.24 -16.06 -42.32
CA GLY A 13 -4.08 -16.41 -43.46
C GLY A 13 -4.16 -15.25 -44.45
N VAL A 14 -3.41 -15.33 -45.55
CA VAL A 14 -3.80 -14.78 -46.86
C VAL A 14 -3.25 -15.71 -47.94
N ALA A 15 -4.16 -16.46 -48.57
CA ALA A 15 -4.05 -17.16 -49.85
C ALA A 15 -2.63 -17.50 -50.38
N GLY A 16 -2.17 -18.73 -50.11
CA GLY A 16 -0.97 -19.27 -50.77
C GLY A 16 -0.51 -20.61 -50.20
N ASN A 17 -0.96 -21.70 -50.80
CA ASN A 17 -0.57 -23.11 -50.57
C ASN A 17 -1.10 -23.79 -49.29
N ALA A 18 -2.11 -24.63 -49.50
CA ALA A 18 -2.70 -25.60 -48.55
C ALA A 18 -1.70 -26.58 -47.90
N THR A 19 -0.42 -26.56 -48.28
CA THR A 19 0.63 -27.47 -47.81
C THR A 19 1.11 -27.17 -46.38
N LEU A 20 1.03 -25.91 -45.92
CA LEU A 20 1.46 -25.52 -44.57
C LEU A 20 0.41 -25.85 -43.49
N GLY A 21 -0.88 -25.87 -43.85
CA GLY A 21 -1.96 -26.24 -42.91
C GLY A 21 -1.93 -27.71 -42.54
N VAL A 22 -1.65 -28.59 -43.51
CA VAL A 22 -1.57 -30.04 -43.28
C VAL A 22 -0.33 -30.42 -42.47
N SER A 23 0.81 -29.78 -42.73
CA SER A 23 2.06 -30.07 -42.01
C SER A 23 2.06 -29.54 -40.56
N GLY A 24 1.43 -28.40 -40.30
CA GLY A 24 1.20 -27.92 -38.92
C GLY A 24 0.27 -28.84 -38.12
N TYR A 25 -0.78 -29.38 -38.77
CA TYR A 25 -1.73 -30.31 -38.17
C TYR A 25 -1.10 -31.68 -37.83
N GLU A 26 -0.33 -32.25 -38.75
CA GLU A 26 0.42 -33.51 -38.51
C GLU A 26 1.44 -33.34 -37.39
N PHE A 27 2.15 -32.21 -37.34
CA PHE A 27 3.10 -31.93 -36.27
C PHE A 27 2.41 -31.77 -34.90
N LEU A 28 1.24 -31.12 -34.85
CA LEU A 28 0.43 -31.01 -33.64
C LEU A 28 -0.14 -32.36 -33.20
N LYS A 29 -0.55 -33.23 -34.13
CA LYS A 29 -1.01 -34.60 -33.82
C LYS A 29 0.10 -35.45 -33.18
N VAL A 30 1.29 -35.43 -33.77
CA VAL A 30 2.45 -36.16 -33.25
C VAL A 30 2.88 -35.61 -31.89
N TYR A 31 2.85 -34.28 -31.71
CA TYR A 31 3.33 -33.63 -30.49
C TYR A 31 2.35 -33.72 -29.31
N PHE A 32 1.04 -33.70 -29.56
CA PHE A 32 0.04 -33.67 -28.49
C PHE A 32 -0.64 -35.01 -28.19
N LEU A 33 -0.77 -35.95 -29.14
CA LEU A 33 -1.75 -37.03 -28.97
C LEU A 33 -1.29 -38.47 -29.21
N ASN A 34 -0.13 -38.75 -29.79
CA ASN A 34 0.46 -40.11 -29.88
C ASN A 34 -0.55 -41.28 -30.09
N GLN A 35 -1.60 -41.07 -30.90
CA GLN A 35 -2.66 -42.05 -31.17
C GLN A 35 -3.06 -42.00 -32.65
N GLU A 36 -2.94 -43.15 -33.30
CA GLU A 36 -3.41 -43.43 -34.66
C GLU A 36 -4.93 -43.64 -34.66
N ILE A 37 -5.71 -42.65 -35.10
CA ILE A 37 -7.07 -42.89 -35.58
C ILE A 37 -7.28 -42.06 -36.86
N SER A 38 -7.63 -42.76 -37.94
CA SER A 38 -8.00 -42.21 -39.24
C SER A 38 -9.47 -41.82 -39.26
N THR A 39 -9.76 -40.54 -39.52
CA THR A 39 -11.09 -40.07 -39.95
C THR A 39 -10.93 -38.91 -40.94
N GLU A 40 -11.74 -38.94 -42.00
CA GLU A 40 -11.79 -37.95 -43.09
C GLU A 40 -12.08 -36.52 -42.60
N VAL A 41 -11.49 -35.55 -43.31
CA VAL A 41 -11.51 -34.12 -42.97
C VAL A 41 -12.68 -33.43 -43.67
N GLU A 42 -13.71 -33.03 -42.92
CA GLU A 42 -14.60 -31.95 -43.35
C GLU A 42 -13.91 -30.60 -43.13
N ALA A 43 -14.05 -29.69 -44.10
CA ALA A 43 -13.52 -28.34 -44.02
C ALA A 43 -14.21 -27.55 -42.90
N ILE A 44 -13.61 -27.53 -41.71
CA ILE A 44 -14.08 -26.70 -40.61
C ILE A 44 -13.70 -25.25 -40.90
N ASN A 45 -14.73 -24.42 -41.04
CA ASN A 45 -14.63 -23.00 -41.29
C ASN A 45 -13.86 -22.31 -40.14
N ASN A 46 -12.76 -21.63 -40.46
CA ASN A 46 -11.78 -21.07 -39.50
C ASN A 46 -12.27 -19.82 -38.75
N GLU A 47 -13.56 -19.48 -38.81
CA GLU A 47 -14.13 -18.31 -38.14
C GLU A 47 -14.21 -18.45 -36.61
N ALA A 48 -13.98 -19.65 -36.07
CA ALA A 48 -14.13 -19.97 -34.66
C ALA A 48 -12.81 -20.19 -33.90
N VAL A 49 -11.66 -19.65 -34.36
CA VAL A 49 -10.48 -19.53 -33.48
C VAL A 49 -10.74 -18.41 -32.47
N ILE A 50 -11.58 -18.73 -31.49
CA ILE A 50 -11.73 -18.00 -30.24
C ILE A 50 -10.31 -17.82 -29.70
N LYS A 51 -9.90 -16.58 -29.51
CA LYS A 51 -8.61 -16.19 -28.93
C LYS A 51 -8.29 -17.09 -27.74
N ILE A 52 -7.47 -18.13 -27.95
CA ILE A 52 -7.07 -19.05 -26.88
C ILE A 52 -6.16 -18.23 -25.98
N THR A 53 -6.75 -17.69 -24.92
CA THR A 53 -6.03 -16.95 -23.90
C THR A 53 -5.42 -18.01 -23.00
N THR A 54 -4.15 -18.29 -23.18
CA THR A 54 -3.42 -19.25 -22.35
C THR A 54 -3.21 -18.66 -20.96
N TYR A 55 -3.68 -19.33 -19.92
CA TYR A 55 -3.55 -18.87 -18.53
C TYR A 55 -2.31 -19.51 -17.89
N ARG A 56 -1.55 -18.68 -17.17
CA ARG A 56 -0.41 -19.12 -16.35
C ARG A 56 -0.90 -20.06 -15.24
N LYS A 57 -0.24 -21.21 -15.04
CA LYS A 57 -0.49 -22.06 -13.87
C LYS A 57 0.12 -21.39 -12.65
N ARG A 58 -0.72 -20.86 -11.76
CA ARG A 58 -0.31 -20.19 -10.51
C ARG A 58 -0.67 -21.04 -9.31
N SER A 59 0.10 -20.90 -8.23
CA SER A 59 -0.32 -21.44 -6.94
C SER A 59 -1.64 -20.79 -6.52
N LYS A 60 -2.47 -21.50 -5.76
CA LYS A 60 -3.75 -20.96 -5.25
C LYS A 60 -3.52 -19.61 -4.59
N GLU A 61 -4.39 -18.64 -4.83
CA GLU A 61 -4.20 -17.30 -4.30
C GLU A 61 -4.18 -17.28 -2.77
N LYS A 62 -3.03 -16.92 -2.17
CA LYS A 62 -2.97 -16.57 -0.74
C LYS A 62 -3.47 -15.16 -0.54
N THR A 63 -4.50 -15.01 0.28
CA THR A 63 -5.07 -13.73 0.72
C THR A 63 -5.36 -13.79 2.21
N PHE A 64 -5.79 -12.68 2.80
CA PHE A 64 -6.25 -12.65 4.18
C PHE A 64 -7.49 -13.54 4.39
N GLU A 65 -7.73 -13.92 5.64
CA GLU A 65 -8.87 -14.76 6.01
C GLU A 65 -10.18 -13.97 5.86
N SER A 66 -11.15 -14.56 5.17
CA SER A 66 -12.47 -13.96 4.97
C SER A 66 -13.12 -13.61 6.31
N GLY A 67 -13.63 -12.38 6.42
CA GLY A 67 -14.26 -11.87 7.64
C GLY A 67 -13.29 -11.38 8.72
N THR A 68 -11.98 -11.35 8.43
CA THR A 68 -10.99 -10.74 9.33
C THR A 68 -10.59 -9.33 8.95
N ASP A 69 -10.97 -8.89 7.75
CA ASP A 69 -10.76 -7.53 7.27
C ASP A 69 -11.62 -6.54 8.03
N ASN A 70 -10.97 -5.59 8.69
CA ASN A 70 -11.63 -4.56 9.47
C ASN A 70 -10.95 -3.22 9.25
N LYS A 71 -11.73 -2.14 9.38
CA LYS A 71 -11.19 -0.78 9.39
C LYS A 71 -10.47 -0.53 10.72
N PHE A 72 -9.25 -0.01 10.65
CA PHE A 72 -8.42 0.29 11.80
C PHE A 72 -8.03 1.77 11.83
N ASP A 73 -8.23 2.42 12.97
CA ASP A 73 -7.83 3.81 13.18
C ASP A 73 -6.35 3.88 13.57
N LEU A 74 -5.53 4.46 12.68
CA LEU A 74 -4.09 4.60 12.91
C LEU A 74 -3.73 5.63 14.00
N ARG A 75 -4.69 6.39 14.55
CA ARG A 75 -4.38 7.49 15.48
C ARG A 75 -4.26 7.06 16.94
N GLU A 76 -4.90 5.97 17.32
CA GLU A 76 -5.09 5.62 18.73
C GLU A 76 -3.95 4.76 19.27
N ILE A 77 -3.20 5.26 20.25
CA ILE A 77 -2.32 4.42 21.09
C ILE A 77 -3.17 3.84 22.21
N LYS A 78 -3.32 2.50 22.23
CA LYS A 78 -3.94 1.81 23.36
C LYS A 78 -3.07 1.94 24.62
N ASN A 79 -3.70 2.10 25.77
CA ASN A 79 -3.07 2.07 27.10
C ASN A 79 -2.04 3.18 27.36
N THR A 80 -2.34 4.41 26.95
CA THR A 80 -1.54 5.58 27.39
C THR A 80 -2.39 6.55 28.20
N SER A 81 -1.81 7.09 29.27
CA SER A 81 -2.42 8.13 30.10
C SER A 81 -1.43 9.28 30.23
N PRO A 82 -1.16 10.01 29.14
CA PRO A 82 -0.23 11.13 29.18
C PRO A 82 -0.77 12.23 30.08
N LYS A 83 0.12 13.05 30.63
CA LYS A 83 -0.28 14.27 31.33
C LYS A 83 -0.93 15.23 30.35
N ILE A 84 -2.09 15.75 30.72
CA ILE A 84 -2.84 16.68 29.88
C ILE A 84 -2.50 18.13 30.21
N VAL A 85 -2.67 19.02 29.23
CA VAL A 85 -2.62 20.46 29.47
C VAL A 85 -3.79 20.81 30.39
N LYS A 86 -3.51 21.33 31.59
CA LYS A 86 -4.39 21.48 32.79
C LYS A 86 -4.21 20.45 33.90
N HIS A 87 -3.19 19.59 33.87
CA HIS A 87 -2.78 18.93 35.11
C HIS A 87 -2.39 20.00 36.15
N PRO A 88 -2.73 19.86 37.45
CA PRO A 88 -2.31 20.79 38.51
C PRO A 88 -0.80 21.09 38.60
N HIS A 89 0.01 20.35 37.84
CA HIS A 89 1.48 20.48 37.81
C HIS A 89 2.02 21.12 36.52
N ASP A 90 1.16 21.42 35.54
CA ASP A 90 1.58 22.07 34.30
C ASP A 90 1.91 23.55 34.57
N ARG A 91 3.20 23.83 34.75
CA ARG A 91 3.70 25.19 35.07
C ARG A 91 3.79 26.10 33.83
N ARG A 92 3.70 25.55 32.62
CA ARG A 92 3.88 26.31 31.36
C ARG A 92 2.59 26.93 30.85
N HIS A 93 1.49 26.20 30.94
CA HIS A 93 0.24 26.63 30.33
C HIS A 93 -0.72 27.17 31.38
N LYS A 94 -0.70 28.49 31.59
CA LYS A 94 -1.78 29.16 32.33
C LYS A 94 -3.10 28.93 31.58
N THR A 95 -4.20 28.73 32.31
CA THR A 95 -5.55 28.56 31.74
C THR A 95 -5.94 29.67 30.77
N SER A 96 -5.38 30.88 30.95
CA SER A 96 -5.56 32.04 30.05
C SER A 96 -4.98 31.82 28.65
N SER A 97 -3.87 31.09 28.52
CA SER A 97 -3.19 30.87 27.23
C SER A 97 -4.02 30.02 26.28
N LEU A 98 -4.89 29.15 26.82
CA LEU A 98 -5.73 28.23 26.05
C LEU A 98 -7.14 28.76 25.79
N ARG A 99 -7.42 30.05 26.03
CA ARG A 99 -8.78 30.60 25.95
C ARG A 99 -9.44 30.41 24.57
N HIS A 100 -8.64 30.33 23.50
CA HIS A 100 -9.14 30.08 22.15
C HIS A 100 -9.51 28.64 21.86
N ILE A 101 -9.17 27.70 22.75
CA ILE A 101 -9.59 26.29 22.66
C ILE A 101 -10.75 26.08 23.63
N ASN A 102 -11.83 25.47 23.15
CA ASN A 102 -13.01 25.18 23.96
C ASN A 102 -12.64 24.42 25.24
N GLN A 103 -13.28 24.78 26.36
CA GLN A 103 -12.91 24.27 27.68
C GLN A 103 -13.03 22.75 27.79
N GLU A 104 -14.06 22.19 27.15
CA GLU A 104 -14.41 20.77 27.08
C GLU A 104 -13.34 19.94 26.35
N HIS A 105 -12.67 20.54 25.36
CA HIS A 105 -11.69 19.84 24.53
C HIS A 105 -10.30 19.79 25.15
N ARG A 106 -10.05 20.60 26.19
CA ARG A 106 -8.68 20.77 26.71
C ARG A 106 -8.17 19.52 27.44
N SER A 107 -9.07 18.65 27.92
CA SER A 107 -8.70 17.35 28.50
C SER A 107 -8.08 16.39 27.49
N GLN A 108 -8.22 16.66 26.20
CA GLN A 108 -7.62 15.84 25.14
C GLN A 108 -6.21 16.30 24.78
N LEU A 109 -5.79 17.51 25.21
CA LEU A 109 -4.51 18.10 24.84
C LEU A 109 -3.38 17.52 25.69
N VAL A 110 -2.29 17.08 25.06
CA VAL A 110 -1.15 16.50 25.78
C VAL A 110 -0.14 17.57 26.17
N SER A 111 0.31 17.56 27.42
CA SER A 111 1.28 18.54 27.90
C SER A 111 2.66 18.36 27.24
N TRP A 112 3.36 19.47 27.02
CA TRP A 112 4.69 19.52 26.43
C TRP A 112 5.78 18.84 27.29
N GLU A 113 5.50 18.63 28.59
CA GLU A 113 6.47 18.17 29.60
C GLU A 113 7.33 16.97 29.19
N LYS A 114 8.56 16.93 29.74
CA LYS A 114 9.51 15.82 29.55
C LYS A 114 8.94 14.47 29.98
N ASP A 115 8.04 14.46 30.96
CA ASP A 115 7.36 13.25 31.43
C ASP A 115 6.48 12.61 30.34
N ASN A 116 6.04 13.40 29.35
CA ASN A 116 5.32 12.90 28.19
C ASN A 116 6.23 12.52 27.01
N LYS A 117 7.57 12.58 27.14
CA LYS A 117 8.51 12.33 26.03
C LYS A 117 8.21 11.00 25.31
N GLN A 118 8.02 9.92 26.06
CA GLN A 118 7.72 8.60 25.48
C GLN A 118 6.39 8.61 24.71
N TRP A 119 5.38 9.34 25.22
CA TRP A 119 4.11 9.49 24.53
C TRP A 119 4.30 10.25 23.21
N TRP A 120 5.06 11.36 23.21
CA TRP A 120 5.35 12.11 21.99
C TRP A 120 6.07 11.24 20.96
N GLU A 121 7.08 10.45 21.37
CA GLU A 121 7.84 9.54 20.50
C GLU A 121 6.97 8.44 19.90
N ASN A 122 6.18 7.77 20.73
CA ASN A 122 5.28 6.71 20.26
C ASN A 122 4.19 7.27 19.34
N THR A 123 3.62 8.42 19.69
CA THR A 123 2.56 9.08 18.92
C THR A 123 3.09 9.56 17.59
N TYR A 124 4.29 10.16 17.57
CA TYR A 124 4.90 10.58 16.33
C TYR A 124 5.13 9.39 15.42
N LYS A 125 5.75 8.31 15.90
CA LYS A 125 5.96 7.09 15.10
C LYS A 125 4.66 6.53 14.54
N GLN A 126 3.62 6.44 15.37
CA GLN A 126 2.32 5.93 14.94
C GLN A 126 1.66 6.85 13.89
N ARG A 127 1.78 8.16 14.07
CA ARG A 127 1.11 9.16 13.22
C ARG A 127 1.98 9.71 12.10
N GLU A 128 3.24 9.29 12.00
CA GLU A 128 4.24 9.85 11.11
C GLU A 128 3.76 9.81 9.66
N TYR A 129 3.20 8.67 9.25
CA TYR A 129 2.65 8.50 7.92
C TYR A 129 1.53 9.53 7.63
N MET A 130 0.61 9.72 8.58
CA MET A 130 -0.49 10.69 8.46
C MET A 130 0.04 12.13 8.43
N ILE A 131 1.00 12.46 9.28
CA ILE A 131 1.61 13.80 9.36
C ILE A 131 2.30 14.14 8.02
N LYS A 132 3.06 13.20 7.46
CA LYS A 132 3.80 13.38 6.20
C LYS A 132 2.87 13.45 4.99
N ASN A 133 1.80 12.67 4.94
CA ASN A 133 0.93 12.55 3.76
C ASN A 133 -0.39 13.34 3.82
N GLN A 134 -0.64 14.12 4.88
CA GLN A 134 -1.85 14.94 4.98
C GLN A 134 -1.94 16.00 3.87
N LYS A 135 -3.08 16.07 3.17
CA LYS A 135 -3.45 17.10 2.19
C LYS A 135 -4.05 18.32 2.89
N VAL A 136 -3.23 19.06 3.61
CA VAL A 136 -3.64 20.28 4.33
C VAL A 136 -2.84 21.48 3.89
N SER A 137 -3.51 22.62 3.74
CA SER A 137 -2.87 23.89 3.44
C SER A 137 -3.46 24.97 4.37
N PRO A 138 -2.63 25.68 5.15
CA PRO A 138 -1.17 25.56 5.24
C PRO A 138 -0.69 24.34 6.06
N LYS A 139 0.51 23.86 5.76
CA LYS A 139 1.17 22.71 6.41
C LYS A 139 2.51 23.13 7.01
N ILE A 140 2.79 22.68 8.23
CA ILE A 140 4.12 22.79 8.85
C ILE A 140 4.91 21.49 8.70
N THR A 141 6.23 21.61 8.56
CA THR A 141 7.15 20.48 8.58
C THR A 141 7.46 20.08 10.02
N ILE A 142 7.29 18.80 10.34
CA ILE A 142 7.56 18.24 11.66
C ILE A 142 8.83 17.40 11.60
N LEU A 143 9.88 17.84 12.28
CA LEU A 143 11.21 17.21 12.25
C LEU A 143 11.28 15.91 13.05
N GLY A 144 10.45 15.78 14.07
CA GLY A 144 10.47 14.65 14.99
C GLY A 144 9.47 14.81 16.12
N ALA A 145 9.54 13.88 17.07
CA ALA A 145 8.56 13.76 18.14
C ALA A 145 8.69 14.82 19.25
N TYR A 146 9.87 14.86 19.87
CA TYR A 146 10.10 15.58 21.11
C TYR A 146 11.43 16.33 21.07
N ASN A 147 11.39 17.58 21.51
CA ASN A 147 12.59 18.37 21.77
C ASN A 147 12.35 19.30 22.97
N ASP A 148 13.31 19.31 23.91
CA ASP A 148 13.26 20.08 25.15
C ASP A 148 13.68 21.55 24.99
N THR A 149 14.21 21.91 23.82
CA THR A 149 14.60 23.29 23.51
C THR A 149 13.37 24.18 23.40
N ASN A 150 13.42 25.33 24.06
CA ASN A 150 12.35 26.33 24.00
C ASN A 150 12.38 27.07 22.66
N VAL A 151 11.38 26.84 21.82
CA VAL A 151 11.21 27.58 20.56
C VAL A 151 10.17 28.69 20.77
N TYR A 152 10.51 29.65 21.62
CA TYR A 152 9.62 30.81 21.85
C TYR A 152 9.77 31.89 20.76
N MET A 153 10.82 31.81 19.94
CA MET A 153 11.23 32.87 19.00
C MET A 153 11.26 32.46 17.52
N GLY A 154 10.96 31.21 17.18
CA GLY A 154 10.94 30.75 15.78
C GLY A 154 9.73 31.29 15.00
N GLY A 155 9.95 31.60 13.71
CA GLY A 155 8.90 32.03 12.78
C GLY A 155 7.74 31.03 12.67
N ASP A 156 6.59 31.47 12.15
CA ASP A 156 5.39 30.62 12.05
C ASP A 156 5.50 29.47 11.04
N ASN A 157 6.56 29.45 10.23
CA ASN A 157 6.79 28.43 9.21
C ASN A 157 8.08 27.62 9.46
N GLU A 158 8.77 27.82 10.59
CA GLU A 158 9.97 27.04 10.89
C GLU A 158 9.63 25.59 11.19
N PRO A 159 10.47 24.62 10.77
CA PRO A 159 10.27 23.23 11.15
C PRO A 159 10.33 23.05 12.67
N LEU A 160 9.38 22.30 13.24
CA LEU A 160 9.26 22.09 14.69
C LEU A 160 9.23 20.60 15.02
N HIS A 161 9.57 20.24 16.26
CA HIS A 161 9.18 18.93 16.81
C HIS A 161 7.69 18.96 17.20
N MET A 162 7.06 17.80 17.24
CA MET A 162 5.61 17.66 17.48
C MET A 162 5.19 18.34 18.79
N ASN A 163 5.94 18.14 19.88
CA ASN A 163 5.68 18.81 21.15
C ASN A 163 5.76 20.34 21.05
N GLN A 164 6.78 20.89 20.38
CA GLN A 164 6.97 22.34 20.18
C GLN A 164 5.85 22.96 19.33
N PHE A 165 5.43 22.25 18.27
CA PHE A 165 4.29 22.64 17.44
C PHE A 165 3.01 22.77 18.28
N CYS A 166 2.76 21.79 19.16
CA CYS A 166 1.61 21.79 20.04
C CYS A 166 1.66 22.91 21.09
N ASP A 167 2.79 23.10 21.74
CA ASP A 167 3.05 24.21 22.69
C ASP A 167 2.77 25.58 22.06
N LYS A 168 3.21 25.79 20.82
CA LYS A 168 2.95 27.02 20.06
C LYS A 168 1.44 27.20 19.76
N GLY A 169 0.75 26.13 19.38
CA GLY A 169 -0.70 26.13 19.18
C GLY A 169 -1.51 26.37 20.47
N TYR A 170 -0.99 25.92 21.61
CA TYR A 170 -1.60 26.16 22.92
C TYR A 170 -1.55 27.63 23.33
N GLY A 171 -0.48 28.36 23.00
CA GLY A 171 -0.29 29.75 23.41
C GLY A 171 -0.76 30.80 22.39
N ARG A 172 -0.89 30.45 21.10
CA ARG A 172 -1.14 31.41 20.02
C ARG A 172 -2.41 31.08 19.22
N GLN A 173 -3.48 31.84 19.46
CA GLN A 173 -4.75 31.68 18.74
C GLN A 173 -4.62 31.75 17.20
N PRO A 174 -3.90 32.72 16.59
CA PRO A 174 -3.77 32.77 15.14
C PRO A 174 -3.08 31.53 14.56
N TYR A 175 -2.07 31.02 15.27
CA TYR A 175 -1.33 29.83 14.88
C TYR A 175 -2.19 28.57 14.95
N PHE A 176 -2.93 28.39 16.05
CA PHE A 176 -3.91 27.31 16.19
C PHE A 176 -4.96 27.34 15.07
N LYS A 177 -5.54 28.52 14.78
CA LYS A 177 -6.53 28.65 13.70
C LYS A 177 -5.94 28.28 12.34
N LYS A 178 -4.71 28.74 12.07
CA LYS A 178 -3.99 28.48 10.80
C LYS A 178 -3.70 27.00 10.59
N TYR A 179 -3.32 26.26 11.63
CA TYR A 179 -2.92 24.85 11.56
C TYR A 179 -3.89 23.88 12.25
N LYS A 180 -5.18 24.25 12.38
CA LYS A 180 -6.17 23.54 13.22
C LYS A 180 -6.26 22.04 12.92
N GLN A 181 -6.24 21.65 11.65
CA GLN A 181 -6.34 20.23 11.25
C GLN A 181 -5.10 19.42 11.68
N GLN A 182 -3.90 19.97 11.49
CA GLN A 182 -2.65 19.36 11.94
C GLN A 182 -2.54 19.34 13.46
N PHE A 183 -3.01 20.40 14.11
CA PHE A 183 -3.05 20.53 15.56
C PHE A 183 -3.83 19.38 16.20
N TRP A 184 -5.05 19.09 15.74
CA TRP A 184 -5.83 18.02 16.34
C TRP A 184 -5.18 16.64 16.17
N LEU A 185 -4.58 16.37 15.00
CA LEU A 185 -3.88 15.12 14.74
C LEU A 185 -2.67 14.92 15.67
N MET A 186 -1.91 15.97 15.96
CA MET A 186 -0.64 15.86 16.67
C MET A 186 -0.74 16.10 18.18
N CYS A 187 -1.64 17.00 18.59
CA CYS A 187 -1.63 17.59 19.92
C CYS A 187 -2.65 16.96 20.87
N THR A 188 -3.41 15.97 20.39
CA THR A 188 -4.41 15.28 21.20
C THR A 188 -4.12 13.80 21.42
N ILE A 189 -4.67 13.28 22.51
CA ILE A 189 -4.58 11.86 22.87
C ILE A 189 -5.08 10.96 21.74
N ASN A 190 -6.23 11.28 21.15
CA ASN A 190 -6.89 10.44 20.13
C ASN A 190 -6.62 10.88 18.68
N GLY A 191 -5.98 12.03 18.45
CA GLY A 191 -5.74 12.57 17.11
C GLY A 191 -7.01 13.06 16.39
N LYS A 192 -8.11 13.27 17.11
CA LYS A 192 -9.43 13.62 16.55
C LYS A 192 -9.77 15.08 16.81
N ASN A 193 -10.43 15.72 15.84
CA ASN A 193 -11.00 17.05 16.03
C ASN A 193 -12.37 16.90 16.69
N PRO A 194 -12.56 17.39 17.93
CA PRO A 194 -13.82 17.24 18.66
C PRO A 194 -14.95 18.16 18.18
N ASP A 195 -14.67 19.15 17.34
CA ASP A 195 -15.70 20.06 16.78
C ASP A 195 -16.41 19.49 15.53
N ASN A 196 -16.00 18.30 15.04
CA ASN A 196 -16.53 17.71 13.82
C ASN A 196 -17.30 16.41 14.15
N ASP A 197 -18.63 16.46 14.13
CA ASP A 197 -19.50 15.29 14.42
C ASP A 197 -19.62 14.29 13.26
N VAL A 198 -19.25 14.68 12.04
CA VAL A 198 -19.26 13.83 10.85
C VAL A 198 -18.07 14.28 9.99
N ASP A 199 -17.27 13.36 9.46
CA ASP A 199 -16.14 13.64 8.53
C ASP A 199 -14.83 14.22 9.08
N SER A 200 -14.33 13.65 10.18
CA SER A 200 -12.88 13.38 10.27
C SER A 200 -12.47 12.12 9.47
N GLN A 201 -13.31 11.68 8.52
CA GLN A 201 -13.22 10.43 7.74
C GLN A 201 -12.10 10.40 6.68
N GLU A 202 -11.32 11.46 6.48
CA GLU A 202 -10.29 11.49 5.43
C GLU A 202 -8.83 11.39 5.90
N ILE A 203 -8.58 11.04 7.17
CA ILE A 203 -7.22 10.76 7.65
C ILE A 203 -7.12 9.26 7.98
N SER A 204 -6.80 8.50 6.93
CA SER A 204 -6.36 7.09 6.87
C SER A 204 -6.98 6.11 7.87
N THR A 205 -8.20 5.63 7.59
CA THR A 205 -8.59 4.31 8.07
C THR A 205 -7.76 3.28 7.33
N ALA A 206 -6.91 2.55 8.05
CA ALA A 206 -6.15 1.45 7.48
C ALA A 206 -7.00 0.18 7.39
N SER A 207 -6.62 -0.72 6.50
CA SER A 207 -7.10 -2.09 6.53
C SER A 207 -6.27 -2.89 7.53
N LYS A 208 -6.93 -3.70 8.35
CA LYS A 208 -6.28 -4.67 9.23
C LYS A 208 -6.94 -6.02 9.01
N ALA A 209 -6.13 -7.04 8.72
CA ALA A 209 -6.63 -8.39 8.44
C ALA A 209 -5.64 -9.45 8.92
N ARG A 210 -6.11 -10.71 9.03
CA ARG A 210 -5.25 -11.85 9.38
C ARG A 210 -4.77 -12.55 8.12
N PHE A 211 -3.46 -12.62 7.97
CA PHE A 211 -2.80 -13.23 6.83
C PHE A 211 -2.20 -14.59 7.23
N PRO A 212 -2.38 -15.63 6.41
CA PRO A 212 -1.82 -16.94 6.69
C PRO A 212 -0.30 -16.95 6.44
N GLU A 213 0.44 -17.60 7.34
CA GLU A 213 1.87 -17.88 7.22
C GLU A 213 2.10 -19.38 6.97
N SER A 214 3.32 -19.88 7.17
CA SER A 214 3.63 -21.31 7.04
C SER A 214 2.87 -22.12 8.10
N GLY A 215 2.22 -23.22 7.68
CA GLY A 215 1.45 -24.09 8.56
C GLY A 215 0.14 -23.45 9.05
N SER A 216 -0.10 -23.49 10.36
CA SER A 216 -1.28 -22.90 11.01
C SER A 216 -1.07 -21.49 11.56
N ASN A 217 0.12 -20.90 11.35
CA ASN A 217 0.45 -19.58 11.86
C ASN A 217 -0.26 -18.49 11.07
N LYS A 218 -0.64 -17.41 11.77
CA LYS A 218 -1.35 -16.27 11.19
C LYS A 218 -0.77 -14.99 11.78
N LYS A 219 -0.60 -13.99 10.93
CA LYS A 219 -0.14 -12.66 11.35
C LYS A 219 -1.22 -11.64 11.06
N GLU A 220 -1.52 -10.82 12.05
CA GLU A 220 -2.42 -9.69 11.88
C GLU A 220 -1.60 -8.51 11.33
N ILE A 221 -1.94 -8.05 10.13
CA ILE A 221 -1.18 -7.02 9.42
C ILE A 221 -2.10 -5.82 9.16
N THR A 222 -1.60 -4.64 9.51
CA THR A 222 -2.23 -3.36 9.16
C THR A 222 -1.55 -2.79 7.92
N TYR A 223 -2.31 -2.42 6.89
CA TYR A 223 -1.81 -1.89 5.63
C TYR A 223 -2.74 -0.81 5.09
N LEU A 224 -2.27 -0.08 4.09
CA LEU A 224 -3.02 1.00 3.42
C LEU A 224 -3.07 0.73 1.93
N ASN A 225 -4.23 0.95 1.31
CA ASN A 225 -4.34 1.05 -0.14
C ASN A 225 -4.23 2.52 -0.60
N PHE A 226 -4.16 2.75 -1.91
CA PHE A 226 -4.05 4.11 -2.46
C PHE A 226 -5.22 5.02 -2.06
N GLU A 227 -6.45 4.49 -2.04
CA GLU A 227 -7.64 5.24 -1.65
C GLU A 227 -7.57 5.72 -0.19
N GLN A 228 -7.09 4.85 0.72
CA GLN A 228 -6.93 5.12 2.14
C GLN A 228 -5.73 6.05 2.44
N SER A 229 -4.66 5.94 1.66
CA SER A 229 -3.44 6.75 1.83
C SER A 229 -3.64 8.23 1.50
N LYS A 230 -4.64 8.54 0.66
CA LYS A 230 -4.91 9.87 0.12
C LYS A 230 -3.70 10.53 -0.55
N LYS A 231 -2.71 9.74 -1.01
CA LYS A 231 -1.56 10.23 -1.80
C LYS A 231 -1.97 10.84 -3.13
N GLU A 232 -1.00 11.37 -3.87
CA GLU A 232 -1.18 11.68 -5.28
C GLU A 232 -1.59 10.42 -6.05
N ASP A 233 -2.39 10.63 -7.09
CA ASP A 233 -2.90 9.53 -7.90
C ASP A 233 -1.75 8.80 -8.61
N PRO A 234 -1.77 7.46 -8.66
CA PRO A 234 -0.81 6.71 -9.44
C PRO A 234 -0.96 7.06 -10.92
N LYS A 235 0.16 7.03 -11.65
CA LYS A 235 0.20 7.33 -13.09
C LYS A 235 -0.31 6.16 -13.91
N ASN A 236 -0.14 4.93 -13.42
CA ASN A 236 -0.62 3.73 -14.08
C ASN A 236 -2.14 3.62 -14.01
N THR A 237 -2.79 3.54 -15.17
CA THR A 237 -4.25 3.51 -15.30
C THR A 237 -4.89 2.33 -14.55
N GLN A 238 -4.29 1.14 -14.57
CA GLN A 238 -4.83 -0.03 -13.88
C GLN A 238 -4.94 0.20 -12.38
N VAL A 239 -3.94 0.87 -11.80
CA VAL A 239 -3.91 1.17 -10.37
C VAL A 239 -4.81 2.35 -10.05
N LYS A 240 -4.83 3.36 -10.92
CA LYS A 240 -5.68 4.55 -10.77
C LYS A 240 -7.17 4.21 -10.76
N GLU A 241 -7.60 3.22 -11.55
CA GLU A 241 -8.99 2.76 -11.59
C GLU A 241 -9.34 1.84 -10.41
N ASN A 242 -8.33 1.25 -9.75
CA ASN A 242 -8.52 0.23 -8.70
C ASN A 242 -7.79 0.61 -7.39
N LYS A 243 -7.80 1.89 -7.02
CA LYS A 243 -7.05 2.43 -5.86
C LYS A 243 -7.36 1.73 -4.54
N SER A 244 -8.55 1.18 -4.40
CA SER A 244 -8.99 0.44 -3.21
C SER A 244 -8.32 -0.94 -3.06
N LYS A 245 -7.68 -1.45 -4.11
CA LYS A 245 -7.06 -2.77 -4.16
C LYS A 245 -5.54 -2.74 -4.02
N PHE A 246 -4.89 -1.75 -4.59
CA PHE A 246 -3.42 -1.69 -4.59
C PHE A 246 -2.88 -1.10 -3.30
N VAL A 247 -1.95 -1.83 -2.68
CA VAL A 247 -1.28 -1.43 -1.43
C VAL A 247 -0.22 -0.38 -1.72
N ILE A 248 -0.13 0.65 -0.88
CA ILE A 248 0.88 1.69 -1.08
C ILE A 248 2.29 1.18 -0.77
N TYR A 249 3.26 1.63 -1.56
CA TYR A 249 4.64 1.12 -1.55
C TYR A 249 5.49 1.60 -0.35
N ASP A 250 5.07 2.64 0.35
CA ASP A 250 5.85 3.28 1.42
C ASP A 250 5.18 3.13 2.80
N TYR A 251 4.36 2.09 2.96
CA TYR A 251 3.77 1.75 4.25
C TYR A 251 3.68 0.24 4.46
N SER A 252 3.76 -0.16 5.73
CA SER A 252 3.63 -1.55 6.19
C SER A 252 4.68 -2.51 5.62
N GLN A 253 5.90 -2.45 6.17
CA GLN A 253 6.94 -3.44 5.92
C GLN A 253 6.39 -4.87 6.07
N ASP A 254 5.60 -5.12 7.12
CA ASP A 254 4.98 -6.42 7.39
C ASP A 254 4.17 -6.95 6.21
N TRP A 255 3.41 -6.10 5.53
CA TRP A 255 2.60 -6.51 4.38
C TRP A 255 3.48 -6.84 3.17
N TRP A 256 4.48 -6.01 2.88
CA TRP A 256 5.39 -6.22 1.76
C TRP A 256 6.24 -7.47 1.92
N ASP A 257 6.76 -7.71 3.13
CA ASP A 257 7.48 -8.93 3.47
C ASP A 257 6.57 -10.16 3.44
N TRP A 258 5.31 -10.04 3.86
CA TRP A 258 4.33 -11.12 3.72
C TRP A 258 4.04 -11.45 2.25
N SER A 259 3.73 -10.45 1.42
CA SER A 259 3.44 -10.64 0.00
C SER A 259 4.63 -11.27 -0.72
N PHE A 260 5.85 -10.82 -0.41
CA PHE A 260 7.07 -11.41 -0.93
C PHE A 260 7.22 -12.88 -0.53
N ASN A 261 7.19 -13.19 0.77
CA ASN A 261 7.50 -14.53 1.28
C ASN A 261 6.43 -15.57 0.93
N TYR A 262 5.16 -15.17 0.92
CA TYR A 262 4.06 -16.13 0.83
C TYR A 262 3.32 -16.12 -0.52
N ARG A 263 3.55 -15.11 -1.37
CA ARG A 263 3.08 -15.12 -2.76
C ARG A 263 4.24 -15.24 -3.73
N LEU A 264 5.12 -14.23 -3.79
CA LEU A 264 6.13 -14.15 -4.84
C LEU A 264 7.17 -15.27 -4.74
N LYS A 265 7.71 -15.53 -3.55
CA LYS A 265 8.71 -16.57 -3.34
C LYS A 265 8.14 -17.97 -3.62
N VAL A 266 6.91 -18.23 -3.19
CA VAL A 266 6.20 -19.49 -3.48
C VAL A 266 6.01 -19.65 -4.99
N ASP A 267 5.51 -18.63 -5.67
CA ASP A 267 5.31 -18.67 -7.12
C ASP A 267 6.64 -18.80 -7.89
N LYS A 268 7.77 -18.31 -7.35
CA LYS A 268 9.12 -18.54 -7.91
C LYS A 268 9.59 -19.98 -7.76
N GLU A 269 9.37 -20.58 -6.59
CA GLU A 269 9.79 -21.94 -6.27
C GLU A 269 8.96 -22.98 -7.05
N ASP A 270 7.67 -22.70 -7.27
CA ASP A 270 6.73 -23.55 -8.00
C ASP A 270 6.63 -23.20 -9.51
N GLU A 271 7.52 -22.35 -10.03
CA GLU A 271 7.46 -21.88 -11.42
C GLU A 271 7.86 -23.00 -12.40
N THR A 272 6.86 -23.77 -12.86
CA THR A 272 6.99 -24.70 -14.00
C THR A 272 6.26 -24.19 -15.24
N SER A 273 5.91 -22.89 -15.28
CA SER A 273 5.00 -22.31 -16.28
C SER A 273 5.73 -21.95 -17.59
N ALA A 274 5.07 -22.21 -18.72
CA ALA A 274 5.49 -21.71 -20.04
C ALA A 274 5.39 -20.17 -20.16
N PHE A 275 4.69 -19.52 -19.23
CA PHE A 275 4.56 -18.07 -19.08
C PHE A 275 5.12 -17.70 -17.72
N PRO A 276 6.40 -17.31 -17.63
CA PRO A 276 7.06 -17.11 -16.34
C PRO A 276 6.82 -15.70 -15.80
N LEU A 277 7.14 -15.46 -14.53
CA LEU A 277 7.21 -14.11 -13.95
C LEU A 277 7.90 -13.12 -14.89
N THR A 278 7.43 -11.88 -14.92
CA THR A 278 8.16 -10.80 -15.59
C THR A 278 9.51 -10.59 -14.93
N GLU A 279 10.49 -10.12 -15.71
CA GLU A 279 11.88 -10.02 -15.25
C GLU A 279 12.04 -9.16 -13.99
N LYS A 280 11.24 -8.10 -13.87
CA LYS A 280 11.21 -7.24 -12.68
C LYS A 280 10.87 -8.03 -11.41
N PHE A 281 9.77 -8.80 -11.43
CA PHE A 281 9.35 -9.59 -10.27
C PHE A 281 10.25 -10.81 -10.03
N LYS A 282 10.83 -11.41 -11.07
CA LYS A 282 11.85 -12.47 -10.95
C LYS A 282 13.06 -12.03 -10.16
N GLN A 283 13.52 -10.79 -10.36
CA GLN A 283 14.72 -10.27 -9.71
C GLN A 283 14.49 -9.82 -8.26
N ALA A 284 13.24 -9.78 -7.79
CA ALA A 284 12.95 -9.39 -6.42
C ALA A 284 13.63 -10.32 -5.39
N THR A 285 14.39 -9.77 -4.44
CA THR A 285 15.08 -10.52 -3.38
C THR A 285 14.57 -10.20 -1.98
N SER A 286 13.78 -9.14 -1.81
CA SER A 286 13.15 -8.77 -0.54
C SER A 286 11.75 -8.19 -0.75
N GLY A 287 10.94 -8.16 0.31
CA GLY A 287 9.65 -7.49 0.30
C GLY A 287 9.78 -5.98 0.44
N TRP A 288 10.55 -5.56 1.43
CA TRP A 288 10.68 -4.15 1.82
C TRP A 288 12.07 -3.55 1.56
N ASP A 289 12.08 -2.28 1.15
CA ASP A 289 13.20 -1.35 1.25
C ASP A 289 12.70 -0.01 1.77
N GLU A 290 13.20 0.40 2.94
CA GLU A 290 12.80 1.63 3.65
C GLU A 290 12.97 2.88 2.78
N ASN A 291 14.05 2.92 1.99
CA ASN A 291 14.38 4.08 1.15
C ASN A 291 13.74 4.00 -0.25
N VAL A 292 13.06 2.90 -0.57
CA VAL A 292 12.42 2.64 -1.87
C VAL A 292 13.37 2.97 -3.04
N SER A 293 14.59 2.44 -2.93
CA SER A 293 15.75 2.70 -3.78
C SER A 293 16.29 1.42 -4.43
N SER A 294 16.17 0.28 -3.74
CA SER A 294 16.62 -1.02 -4.21
C SER A 294 15.68 -1.56 -5.29
N ALA A 295 16.19 -1.69 -6.51
CA ALA A 295 15.43 -2.24 -7.63
C ALA A 295 14.91 -3.67 -7.39
N ASN A 296 15.50 -4.40 -6.42
CA ASN A 296 15.15 -5.78 -6.10
C ASN A 296 14.19 -5.90 -4.91
N ALA A 297 13.70 -4.79 -4.35
CA ALA A 297 12.68 -4.84 -3.32
C ALA A 297 11.27 -4.80 -3.95
N LEU A 298 10.35 -5.65 -3.47
CA LEU A 298 9.00 -5.75 -4.03
C LEU A 298 8.25 -4.41 -3.95
N ASN A 299 8.37 -3.69 -2.84
CA ASN A 299 7.74 -2.37 -2.68
C ASN A 299 8.26 -1.35 -3.72
N LYS A 300 9.55 -1.39 -4.07
CA LYS A 300 10.14 -0.58 -5.15
C LYS A 300 9.62 -0.99 -6.52
N ILE A 301 9.57 -2.29 -6.81
CA ILE A 301 9.06 -2.81 -8.09
C ILE A 301 7.61 -2.36 -8.29
N CYS A 302 6.78 -2.47 -7.26
CA CYS A 302 5.39 -2.02 -7.29
C CYS A 302 5.30 -0.49 -7.42
N LYS A 303 6.15 0.30 -6.73
CA LYS A 303 6.25 1.75 -6.93
C LYS A 303 6.49 2.10 -8.40
N ASP A 304 7.47 1.44 -9.03
CA ASP A 304 7.82 1.71 -10.42
C ASP A 304 6.66 1.38 -11.36
N PHE A 305 5.96 0.27 -11.09
CA PHE A 305 4.73 -0.07 -11.82
C PHE A 305 3.64 0.99 -11.65
N TYR A 306 3.45 1.53 -10.44
CA TYR A 306 2.44 2.58 -10.16
C TYR A 306 2.74 3.92 -10.83
N GLU A 307 4.02 4.24 -11.00
CA GLU A 307 4.50 5.50 -11.58
C GLU A 307 4.71 5.43 -13.09
N GLN A 308 4.54 4.26 -13.71
CA GLN A 308 4.64 4.10 -15.15
C GLN A 308 3.43 4.72 -15.86
N SER A 309 3.68 5.66 -16.79
CA SER A 309 2.66 6.41 -17.53
C SER A 309 2.45 5.93 -18.97
N GLY A 310 2.66 4.64 -19.25
CA GLY A 310 2.61 4.09 -20.62
C GLY A 310 2.03 2.67 -20.69
N THR A 311 2.02 2.10 -21.89
CA THR A 311 1.53 0.73 -22.14
C THR A 311 2.34 -0.24 -21.31
N THR A 312 1.66 -0.97 -20.44
CA THR A 312 2.27 -2.02 -19.61
C THR A 312 1.85 -3.37 -20.17
N SER A 313 2.77 -4.33 -20.20
CA SER A 313 2.45 -5.68 -20.67
C SER A 313 1.39 -6.33 -19.78
N GLN A 314 0.54 -7.20 -20.35
CA GLN A 314 -0.48 -7.89 -19.56
C GLN A 314 0.15 -8.75 -18.46
N ASP A 315 1.30 -9.38 -18.74
CA ASP A 315 2.03 -10.20 -17.77
C ASP A 315 2.48 -9.37 -16.55
N GLU A 316 2.93 -8.14 -16.79
CA GLU A 316 3.35 -7.25 -15.71
C GLU A 316 2.15 -6.70 -14.91
N ILE A 317 1.02 -6.43 -15.58
CA ILE A 317 -0.25 -6.09 -14.92
C ILE A 317 -0.70 -7.22 -14.00
N ASP A 318 -0.62 -8.46 -14.50
CA ASP A 318 -0.99 -9.67 -13.78
C ASP A 318 -0.09 -9.91 -12.56
N ASP A 319 1.23 -9.77 -12.71
CA ASP A 319 2.18 -9.86 -11.59
C ASP A 319 1.90 -8.74 -10.57
N ALA A 320 1.61 -7.52 -11.02
CA ALA A 320 1.27 -6.42 -10.11
C ALA A 320 -0.04 -6.68 -9.36
N TRP A 321 -1.08 -7.22 -10.01
CA TRP A 321 -2.29 -7.66 -9.31
C TRP A 321 -1.95 -8.73 -8.27
N ARG A 322 -1.11 -9.70 -8.61
CA ARG A 322 -0.75 -10.80 -7.71
C ARG A 322 -0.01 -10.32 -6.45
N TYR A 323 1.00 -9.47 -6.63
CA TYR A 323 1.97 -9.17 -5.57
C TYR A 323 1.82 -7.78 -4.96
N CYS A 324 1.15 -6.85 -5.65
CA CYS A 324 0.99 -5.47 -5.22
C CYS A 324 -0.47 -5.10 -4.81
N SER A 325 -1.45 -6.01 -4.98
CA SER A 325 -2.82 -5.82 -4.50
C SER A 325 -3.10 -6.59 -3.22
N ASP A 326 -4.06 -6.13 -2.44
CA ASP A 326 -4.45 -6.71 -1.16
C ASP A 326 -4.92 -8.17 -1.27
N GLU A 327 -5.80 -8.49 -2.22
CA GLU A 327 -6.34 -9.83 -2.44
C GLU A 327 -5.47 -10.69 -3.37
N GLY A 328 -4.55 -10.08 -4.12
CA GLY A 328 -3.70 -10.79 -5.08
C GLY A 328 -4.42 -11.19 -6.38
N LYS A 329 -5.58 -10.58 -6.67
CA LYS A 329 -6.41 -10.83 -7.84
C LYS A 329 -7.26 -9.60 -8.19
N LYS A 330 -7.63 -9.49 -9.46
CA LYS A 330 -8.68 -8.57 -9.91
C LYS A 330 -10.03 -9.17 -9.53
N ASN A 331 -10.83 -8.48 -8.74
CA ASN A 331 -12.17 -8.97 -8.41
C ASN A 331 -12.99 -9.06 -9.72
N GLN A 332 -13.59 -10.24 -9.94
CA GLN A 332 -14.49 -10.49 -11.06
C GLN A 332 -15.84 -9.83 -10.82
#